data_AF-A0A949ZCK6-F1
#
_entry.id   AF-A0A949ZCK6-F1
#
_cell.length_a   1.000
_cell.length_b   1.000
_cell.length_c   1.000
_cell.angle_alpha   90.00
_cell.angle_beta   90.00
_cell.angle_gamma   90.00
#
_symmetry.space_group_name_H-M   'P 1'
#
loop_
_entity.id
_entity.type
_entity.pdbx_description
1 polymer ?
#
loop_
_entity_poly.entity_id
_entity_poly.type
_entity_poly.pdbx_seq_one_letter_code
_entity_poly.pdbx_strand_id
1 'polypeptide(L)'
;MFLDTNVINVLVKHSAHVFDHEPIPLETESTLATDIEALMHVFYVGARATWDVLASQRTLDELSRTRNSTLREDLLEYALGFVNRDLCDEDRRFAADFGRRVIDAPFVAALPDLPDRELIGNAIGFGCDAFCTCDRTTIVRKRDLLRQVPLRIVTPAEWWARIRPWAALWC
;
A
#
# COMPACT_ATOMS: atom_id res chain seq x y z
N MET A 1 6.40 -4.68 3.14
CA MET A 1 5.05 -4.57 2.52
C MET A 1 5.04 -3.35 1.62
N PHE A 2 4.68 -3.48 0.35
CA PHE A 2 4.53 -2.33 -0.55
C PHE A 2 3.06 -1.90 -0.61
N LEU A 3 2.79 -0.59 -0.46
CA LEU A 3 1.46 -0.02 -0.59
C LEU A 3 1.26 0.62 -1.96
N ASP A 4 0.20 0.19 -2.63
CA ASP A 4 -0.30 0.87 -3.82
C ASP A 4 -0.83 2.28 -3.48
N THR A 5 -0.85 3.15 -4.50
CA THR A 5 -1.36 4.52 -4.40
C THR A 5 -2.81 4.57 -3.90
N ASN A 6 -3.65 3.62 -4.29
CA ASN A 6 -5.04 3.58 -3.81
C ASN A 6 -5.15 3.24 -2.31
N VAL A 7 -4.28 2.40 -1.76
CA VAL A 7 -4.25 2.08 -0.32
C VAL A 7 -3.82 3.30 0.46
N ILE A 8 -2.77 3.98 -0.02
CA ILE A 8 -2.31 5.24 0.57
C ILE A 8 -3.43 6.28 0.56
N ASN A 9 -4.17 6.41 -0.54
CA ASN A 9 -5.32 7.32 -0.60
C ASN A 9 -6.41 6.96 0.43
N VAL A 10 -6.63 5.68 0.72
CA VAL A 10 -7.57 5.24 1.76
C VAL A 10 -7.04 5.62 3.14
N LEU A 11 -5.78 5.31 3.46
CA LEU A 11 -5.15 5.66 4.74
C LEU A 11 -5.26 7.15 5.06
N VAL A 12 -5.19 7.97 4.03
CA VAL A 12 -5.22 9.42 4.13
C VAL A 12 -6.63 9.94 4.31
N LYS A 13 -7.53 9.54 3.42
CA LYS A 13 -8.92 10.03 3.44
C LYS A 13 -9.68 9.57 4.67
N HIS A 14 -9.24 8.46 5.26
CA HIS A 14 -9.87 7.81 6.40
C HIS A 14 -8.91 7.69 7.58
N SER A 15 -7.94 8.60 7.70
CA SER A 15 -6.92 8.58 8.76
C SER A 15 -7.51 8.53 10.16
N ALA A 16 -8.56 9.31 10.43
CA ALA A 16 -9.25 9.30 11.72
C ALA A 16 -9.86 7.92 12.07
N HIS A 17 -10.36 7.20 11.07
CA HIS A 17 -10.89 5.85 11.26
C HIS A 17 -9.78 4.80 11.42
N VAL A 18 -8.67 4.97 10.70
CA VAL A 18 -7.56 4.01 10.71
C VAL A 18 -6.67 4.17 11.95
N PHE A 19 -6.28 5.40 12.28
CA PHE A 19 -5.27 5.70 13.30
C PHE A 19 -5.89 6.15 14.63
N ASP A 20 -7.00 6.89 14.58
CA ASP A 20 -7.68 7.39 15.79
C ASP A 20 -8.88 6.52 16.21
N HIS A 21 -9.17 5.46 15.43
CA HIS A 21 -10.24 4.50 15.69
C HIS A 21 -11.64 5.15 15.75
N GLU A 22 -11.85 6.25 15.03
CA GLU A 22 -13.17 6.86 14.92
C GLU A 22 -14.17 5.92 14.21
N PRO A 23 -15.45 5.90 14.62
CA PRO A 23 -16.46 5.05 13.98
C PRO A 23 -16.55 5.29 12.46
N ILE A 24 -16.57 4.21 11.69
CA ILE A 24 -16.77 4.27 10.23
C ILE A 24 -18.24 4.66 9.95
N PRO A 25 -18.51 5.68 9.10
CA PRO A 25 -19.87 6.09 8.76
C PRO A 25 -20.68 4.94 8.14
N LEU A 26 -21.96 4.83 8.51
CA LEU A 26 -22.85 3.72 8.09
C LEU A 26 -23.13 3.70 6.58
N GLU A 27 -23.01 4.85 5.92
CA GLU A 27 -23.17 5.04 4.49
C GLU A 27 -21.91 4.66 3.68
N THR A 28 -20.81 4.33 4.34
CA THR A 28 -19.58 3.89 3.67
C THR A 28 -19.85 2.60 2.92
N GLU A 29 -19.40 2.54 1.65
CA GLU A 29 -19.51 1.33 0.84
C GLU A 29 -18.87 0.14 1.57
N SER A 30 -19.55 -1.01 1.56
CA SER A 30 -19.20 -2.15 2.43
C SER A 30 -17.76 -2.66 2.23
N THR A 31 -17.27 -2.67 1.00
CA THR A 31 -15.91 -3.12 0.68
C THR A 31 -14.87 -2.14 1.21
N LEU A 32 -15.09 -0.84 1.00
CA LEU A 32 -14.26 0.22 1.56
C LEU A 32 -14.26 0.20 3.09
N ALA A 33 -15.42 0.04 3.73
CA ALA A 33 -15.52 -0.07 5.18
C ALA A 33 -14.69 -1.25 5.72
N THR A 34 -14.75 -2.39 5.03
CA THR A 34 -13.93 -3.58 5.37
C THR A 34 -12.44 -3.30 5.23
N ASP A 35 -12.02 -2.59 4.18
CA ASP A 35 -10.62 -2.22 4.00
C ASP A 35 -10.13 -1.21 5.05
N ILE A 36 -10.96 -0.23 5.42
CA ILE A 36 -10.63 0.74 6.48
C ILE A 36 -10.44 0.02 7.82
N GLU A 37 -11.37 -0.86 8.20
CA GLU A 37 -11.28 -1.65 9.42
C GLU A 37 -10.04 -2.57 9.41
N ALA A 38 -9.75 -3.19 8.27
CA ALA A 38 -8.56 -4.02 8.12
C ALA A 38 -7.27 -3.21 8.29
N LEU A 39 -7.17 -2.01 7.68
CA LEU A 39 -6.02 -1.12 7.83
C LEU A 39 -5.87 -0.65 9.27
N MET A 40 -6.97 -0.28 9.95
CA MET A 40 -6.97 0.06 11.37
C MET A 40 -6.27 -1.03 12.19
N HIS A 41 -6.70 -2.29 12.04
CA HIS A 41 -6.08 -3.40 12.75
C HIS A 41 -4.63 -3.67 12.35
N VAL A 42 -4.31 -3.60 11.06
CA VAL A 42 -2.96 -3.82 10.54
C VAL A 42 -1.96 -2.82 11.12
N PHE A 43 -2.31 -1.54 11.13
CA PHE A 43 -1.44 -0.49 11.64
C PHE A 43 -1.40 -0.47 13.17
N TYR A 44 -2.51 -0.79 13.84
CA TYR A 44 -2.53 -0.98 15.29
C TYR A 44 -1.55 -2.07 15.76
N VAL A 45 -1.58 -3.24 15.12
CA VAL A 45 -0.61 -4.33 15.38
C VAL A 45 0.79 -3.91 14.91
N GLY A 46 0.87 -3.22 13.77
CA GLY A 46 2.10 -2.78 13.14
C GLY A 46 2.95 -1.82 13.93
N ALA A 47 2.33 -0.98 14.76
CA ALA A 47 3.04 -0.10 15.69
C ALA A 47 3.96 -0.88 16.64
N ARG A 48 3.68 -2.17 16.89
CA ARG A 48 4.47 -3.06 17.74
C ARG A 48 5.23 -4.13 16.96
N ALA A 49 4.65 -4.62 15.86
CA ALA A 49 5.27 -5.63 15.00
C ALA A 49 6.32 -5.05 14.04
N THR A 50 6.45 -3.71 13.99
CA THR A 50 7.44 -2.98 13.16
C THR A 50 7.42 -3.42 11.71
N TRP A 51 6.27 -3.27 11.04
CA TRP A 51 6.18 -3.54 9.60
C TRP A 51 7.08 -2.57 8.82
N ASP A 52 7.91 -3.10 7.93
CA ASP A 52 8.55 -2.29 6.90
C ASP A 52 7.53 -1.99 5.81
N VAL A 53 6.95 -0.78 5.88
CA VAL A 53 5.94 -0.31 4.92
C VAL A 53 6.61 0.60 3.91
N LEU A 54 6.50 0.27 2.64
CA LEU A 54 7.14 0.98 1.54
C LEU A 54 6.11 1.44 0.51
N ALA A 55 6.43 2.50 -0.22
CA ALA A 55 5.64 2.97 -1.36
C ALA A 55 6.52 3.68 -2.38
N SER A 56 6.01 3.85 -3.60
CA SER A 56 6.77 4.55 -4.63
C SER A 56 6.95 6.03 -4.28
N GLN A 57 8.13 6.59 -4.61
CA GLN A 57 8.36 8.03 -4.47
C GLN A 57 7.33 8.84 -5.27
N ARG A 58 6.95 8.33 -6.45
CA ARG A 58 5.91 8.95 -7.29
C ARG A 58 4.58 9.08 -6.54
N THR A 59 4.17 8.05 -5.80
CA THR A 59 2.96 8.08 -4.97
C THR A 59 3.06 9.18 -3.92
N LEU A 60 4.20 9.29 -3.23
CA LEU A 60 4.42 10.34 -2.22
C LEU A 60 4.45 11.75 -2.84
N ASP A 61 5.05 11.89 -4.02
CA ASP A 61 5.09 13.15 -4.76
C ASP A 61 3.68 13.59 -5.20
N GLU A 62 2.87 12.65 -5.70
CA GLU A 62 1.46 12.89 -6.07
C GLU A 62 0.65 13.38 -4.85
N LEU A 63 0.85 12.73 -3.69
CA LEU A 63 0.23 13.17 -2.45
C LEU A 63 0.67 14.57 -2.02
N SER A 64 1.97 14.88 -2.11
CA SER A 64 2.52 16.20 -1.75
C SER A 64 1.95 17.35 -2.58
N ARG A 65 1.42 17.04 -3.77
CA ARG A 65 0.79 17.99 -4.70
C ARG A 65 -0.72 18.15 -4.48
N THR A 66 -1.28 17.48 -3.46
CA THR A 66 -2.70 17.64 -3.09
C THR A 66 -2.98 19.08 -2.67
N ARG A 67 -4.00 19.70 -3.29
CA ARG A 67 -4.30 21.14 -3.14
C ARG A 67 -4.77 21.56 -1.75
N ASN A 68 -5.29 20.63 -0.95
CA ASN A 68 -5.74 20.92 0.41
C ASN A 68 -4.53 20.88 1.35
N SER A 69 -4.11 22.03 1.86
CA SER A 69 -2.90 22.19 2.66
C SER A 69 -2.96 21.47 4.00
N THR A 70 -4.11 21.44 4.68
CA THR A 70 -4.30 20.72 5.95
C THR A 70 -4.24 19.22 5.71
N LEU A 71 -4.99 18.74 4.71
CA LEU A 71 -4.94 17.33 4.31
C LEU A 71 -3.51 16.93 3.90
N ARG A 72 -2.76 17.82 3.24
CA ARG A 72 -1.36 17.61 2.82
C ARG A 72 -0.38 17.55 4.00
N GLU A 73 -0.61 18.31 5.05
CA GLU A 73 0.23 18.26 6.27
C GLU A 73 0.00 16.96 7.04
N ASP A 74 -1.26 16.60 7.27
CA ASP A 74 -1.63 15.32 7.90
C ASP A 74 -1.15 14.13 7.05
N LEU A 75 -1.32 14.23 5.72
CA LEU A 75 -0.82 13.30 4.72
C LEU A 75 0.66 12.98 4.90
N LEU A 76 1.49 14.02 5.04
CA LEU A 76 2.92 13.88 5.12
C LEU A 76 3.32 13.35 6.50
N GLU A 77 2.64 13.75 7.57
CA GLU A 77 2.93 13.25 8.91
C GLU A 77 2.61 11.76 9.05
N TYR A 78 1.41 11.32 8.66
CA TYR A 78 1.00 9.92 8.76
C TYR A 78 1.69 9.04 7.72
N ALA A 79 1.83 9.48 6.46
CA ALA A 79 2.49 8.66 5.44
C ALA A 79 4.01 8.60 5.64
N LEU A 80 4.71 9.72 5.93
CA LEU A 80 6.17 9.69 6.11
C LEU A 80 6.60 9.14 7.47
N GLY A 81 5.73 9.15 8.48
CA GLY A 81 6.03 8.55 9.78
C GLY A 81 6.22 7.02 9.73
N PHE A 82 5.55 6.35 8.79
CA PHE A 82 5.55 4.89 8.68
C PHE A 82 6.07 4.37 7.34
N VAL A 83 5.89 5.11 6.25
CA VAL A 83 6.24 4.68 4.90
C VAL A 83 7.64 5.15 4.54
N ASN A 84 8.48 4.25 4.03
CA ASN A 84 9.85 4.53 3.58
C ASN A 84 10.78 5.08 4.68
N ARG A 85 10.48 4.81 5.96
CA ARG A 85 11.17 5.40 7.13
C ARG A 85 12.68 5.17 7.11
N ASP A 86 13.11 3.97 6.75
CA ASP A 86 14.52 3.55 6.82
C ASP A 86 15.18 3.42 5.44
N LEU A 87 14.57 3.97 4.38
CA LEU A 87 15.13 3.94 3.03
C LEU A 87 16.05 5.12 2.76
N CYS A 88 17.26 4.83 2.27
CA CYS A 88 18.15 5.84 1.73
C CYS A 88 17.80 6.20 0.27
N ASP A 89 18.38 7.28 -0.24
CA ASP A 89 18.14 7.73 -1.62
C ASP A 89 18.62 6.73 -2.68
N GLU A 90 19.64 5.92 -2.37
CA GLU A 90 20.12 4.86 -3.27
C GLU A 90 19.07 3.77 -3.44
N ASP A 91 18.45 3.30 -2.36
CA ASP A 91 17.40 2.28 -2.41
C ASP A 91 16.20 2.76 -3.23
N ARG A 92 15.78 4.01 -3.00
CA ARG A 92 14.66 4.63 -3.73
C ARG A 92 14.94 4.72 -5.22
N ARG A 93 16.15 5.15 -5.59
CA ARG A 93 16.58 5.25 -7.00
C ARG A 93 16.66 3.87 -7.65
N PHE A 94 17.25 2.90 -6.96
CA PHE A 94 17.37 1.54 -7.44
C PHE A 94 15.99 0.93 -7.74
N ALA A 95 15.07 0.99 -6.78
CA ALA A 95 13.73 0.44 -6.96
C ALA A 95 12.98 1.13 -8.09
N ALA A 96 13.07 2.46 -8.20
CA ALA A 96 12.46 3.22 -9.29
C ALA A 96 13.06 2.88 -10.67
N ASP A 97 14.38 2.72 -10.77
CA ASP A 97 15.05 2.28 -12.00
C ASP A 97 14.66 0.84 -12.37
N PHE A 98 14.58 -0.04 -11.38
CA PHE A 98 14.14 -1.41 -11.58
C PHE A 98 12.71 -1.45 -12.11
N GLY A 99 11.78 -0.71 -11.48
CA GLY A 99 10.38 -0.61 -11.90
C GLY A 99 10.23 -0.17 -13.35
N ARG A 100 10.96 0.87 -13.76
CA ARG A 100 10.99 1.34 -15.16
C ARG A 100 11.50 0.28 -16.14
N ARG A 101 12.52 -0.50 -15.76
CA ARG A 101 13.12 -1.53 -16.63
C ARG A 101 12.19 -2.72 -16.84
N VAL A 102 11.34 -3.05 -15.87
CA VAL A 102 10.47 -4.24 -15.93
C VAL A 102 9.05 -3.95 -16.39
N ILE A 103 8.74 -2.69 -16.75
CA ILE A 103 7.40 -2.26 -17.16
C ILE A 103 6.84 -3.02 -18.38
N ASP A 104 7.73 -3.46 -19.27
CA ASP A 104 7.42 -4.24 -20.48
C ASP A 104 7.69 -5.74 -20.30
N ALA A 105 8.05 -6.18 -19.09
CA ALA A 105 8.36 -7.58 -18.85
C ALA A 105 7.11 -8.46 -18.99
N PRO A 106 7.23 -9.67 -19.58
CA PRO A 106 6.09 -10.56 -19.79
C PRO A 106 5.29 -10.91 -18.53
N PHE A 107 5.95 -10.95 -17.37
CA PHE A 107 5.33 -11.35 -16.11
C PHE A 107 4.41 -10.27 -15.51
N VAL A 108 4.48 -9.01 -15.96
CA VAL A 108 3.55 -7.92 -15.60
C VAL A 108 2.59 -7.54 -16.73
N ALA A 109 2.75 -8.13 -17.92
CA ALA A 109 2.02 -7.74 -19.12
C ALA A 109 0.49 -7.94 -19.04
N ALA A 110 0.01 -8.74 -18.08
CA ALA A 110 -1.42 -8.89 -17.83
C ALA A 110 -2.09 -7.59 -17.35
N LEU A 111 -1.35 -6.74 -16.62
CA LEU A 111 -1.86 -5.43 -16.19
C LEU A 111 -1.95 -4.48 -17.39
N PRO A 112 -3.05 -3.73 -17.57
CA PRO A 112 -3.23 -2.90 -18.75
C PRO A 112 -2.41 -1.61 -18.67
N ASP A 113 -2.28 -1.05 -17.47
CA ASP A 113 -1.73 0.28 -17.25
C ASP A 113 -0.24 0.22 -16.90
N LEU A 114 0.56 1.01 -17.62
CA LEU A 114 2.00 1.12 -17.40
C LEU A 114 2.35 1.53 -15.96
N PRO A 115 1.64 2.49 -15.31
CA PRO A 115 1.91 2.83 -13.92
C PRO A 115 1.78 1.65 -12.95
N ASP A 116 0.78 0.79 -13.10
CA ASP A 116 0.60 -0.37 -12.21
C ASP A 116 1.73 -1.39 -12.38
N ARG A 117 2.18 -1.59 -13.62
CA ARG A 117 3.35 -2.45 -13.91
C ARG A 117 4.61 -1.89 -13.27
N GLU A 118 4.82 -0.58 -13.37
CA GLU A 118 5.94 0.12 -12.73
C GLU A 118 5.87 -0.02 -11.21
N LEU A 119 4.70 0.12 -10.58
CA LEU A 119 4.52 -0.05 -9.14
C LEU A 119 4.83 -1.47 -8.67
N ILE A 120 4.37 -2.50 -9.39
CA ILE A 120 4.75 -3.90 -9.12
C ILE A 120 6.26 -4.06 -9.24
N GLY A 121 6.89 -3.47 -10.27
CA GLY A 121 8.33 -3.48 -10.43
C GLY A 121 9.07 -2.77 -9.28
N ASN A 122 8.60 -1.62 -8.82
CA ASN A 122 9.17 -0.93 -7.66
C ASN A 122 9.12 -1.80 -6.40
N ALA A 123 7.99 -2.48 -6.16
CA ALA A 123 7.84 -3.38 -5.02
C ALA A 123 8.82 -4.56 -5.08
N ILE A 124 9.09 -5.10 -6.27
CA ILE A 124 10.14 -6.12 -6.47
C ILE A 124 11.53 -5.50 -6.21
N GLY A 125 11.79 -4.30 -6.74
CA GLY A 125 13.05 -3.59 -6.58
C GLY A 125 13.38 -3.30 -5.11
N PHE A 126 12.37 -3.03 -4.29
CA PHE A 126 12.50 -2.91 -2.83
C PHE A 126 12.57 -4.24 -2.08
N GLY A 127 12.46 -5.39 -2.76
CA GLY A 127 12.49 -6.70 -2.12
C GLY A 127 11.29 -6.97 -1.20
N CYS A 128 10.13 -6.36 -1.45
CA CYS A 128 8.95 -6.56 -0.62
C CYS A 128 8.42 -8.01 -0.69
N ASP A 129 7.84 -8.52 0.39
CA ASP A 129 7.16 -9.83 0.37
C ASP A 129 5.77 -9.79 -0.29
N ALA A 130 5.14 -8.61 -0.28
CA ALA A 130 3.76 -8.43 -0.66
C ALA A 130 3.50 -7.01 -1.19
N PHE A 131 2.49 -6.93 -2.06
CA PHE A 131 1.93 -5.72 -2.65
C PHE A 131 0.47 -5.60 -2.22
N CYS A 132 0.15 -4.56 -1.45
CA CYS A 132 -1.18 -4.28 -0.95
C CYS A 132 -1.90 -3.29 -1.88
N THR A 133 -3.09 -3.64 -2.36
CA THR A 133 -3.90 -2.79 -3.26
C THR A 133 -5.39 -2.90 -2.97
N CYS A 134 -6.11 -1.80 -3.14
CA CYS A 134 -7.57 -1.76 -3.14
C CYS A 134 -8.16 -1.92 -4.56
N ASP A 135 -7.34 -1.99 -5.62
CA ASP A 135 -7.84 -2.16 -7.00
C ASP A 135 -8.31 -3.58 -7.26
N ARG A 136 -9.60 -3.77 -6.99
CA ARG A 136 -10.31 -5.02 -7.22
C ARG A 136 -10.61 -5.29 -8.69
N THR A 137 -10.67 -4.26 -9.52
CA THR A 137 -11.15 -4.35 -10.89
C THR A 137 -10.06 -4.73 -11.88
N THR A 138 -8.80 -4.37 -11.59
CA THR A 138 -7.66 -4.67 -12.43
C THR A 138 -6.67 -5.60 -11.73
N ILE A 139 -5.94 -5.13 -10.69
CA ILE A 139 -4.80 -5.83 -10.11
C ILE A 139 -5.24 -7.10 -9.40
N VAL A 140 -6.19 -7.01 -8.46
CA VAL A 140 -6.68 -8.19 -7.73
C VAL A 140 -7.35 -9.18 -8.68
N ARG A 141 -8.18 -8.69 -9.62
CA ARG A 141 -8.85 -9.55 -10.61
C ARG A 141 -7.87 -10.31 -11.49
N LYS A 142 -6.71 -9.72 -11.79
CA LYS A 142 -5.69 -10.30 -12.68
C LYS A 142 -4.55 -10.99 -11.93
N ARG A 143 -4.54 -11.03 -10.60
CA ARG A 143 -3.44 -11.59 -9.81
C ARG A 143 -3.09 -13.04 -10.16
N ASP A 144 -4.09 -13.83 -10.57
CA ASP A 144 -3.88 -15.21 -11.01
C ASP A 144 -3.15 -15.34 -12.36
N LEU A 145 -3.08 -14.23 -13.12
CA LEU A 145 -2.27 -14.11 -14.34
C LEU A 145 -0.85 -13.60 -14.04
N LEU A 146 -0.61 -13.12 -12.82
CA LEU A 146 0.66 -12.57 -12.35
C LEU A 146 1.48 -13.59 -11.54
N ARG A 147 1.30 -14.89 -11.77
CA ARG A 147 1.94 -15.97 -10.99
C ARG A 147 3.46 -15.96 -11.00
N GLN A 148 4.07 -15.30 -11.99
CA GLN A 148 5.52 -15.17 -12.12
C GLN A 148 6.06 -13.93 -11.37
N VAL A 149 5.18 -13.04 -10.88
CA VAL A 149 5.58 -11.94 -9.99
C VAL A 149 5.98 -12.54 -8.64
N PRO A 150 7.18 -12.24 -8.11
CA PRO A 150 7.66 -12.77 -6.84
C PRO A 150 7.07 -12.04 -5.62
N LEU A 151 5.82 -11.54 -5.73
CA LEU A 151 5.13 -10.78 -4.69
C LEU A 151 3.77 -11.41 -4.43
N ARG A 152 3.34 -11.40 -3.17
CA ARG A 152 1.95 -11.68 -2.83
C ARG A 152 1.10 -10.44 -3.07
N ILE A 153 0.15 -10.50 -3.99
CA ILE A 153 -0.82 -9.43 -4.20
C ILE A 153 -2.00 -9.66 -3.24
N VAL A 154 -2.23 -8.71 -2.34
CA VAL A 154 -3.26 -8.79 -1.29
C VAL A 154 -4.08 -7.52 -1.23
N THR A 155 -5.34 -7.65 -0.85
CA THR A 155 -6.15 -6.53 -0.34
C THR A 155 -5.82 -6.24 1.13
N PRO A 156 -6.19 -5.06 1.67
CA PRO A 156 -6.07 -4.80 3.10
C PRO A 156 -6.78 -5.86 3.95
N ALA A 157 -8.00 -6.25 3.58
CA ALA A 157 -8.75 -7.31 4.25
C ALA A 157 -7.99 -8.66 4.26
N GLU A 158 -7.36 -9.04 3.14
CA GLU A 158 -6.56 -10.27 3.06
C GLU A 158 -5.24 -10.16 3.85
N TRP A 159 -4.63 -8.97 3.92
CA TRP A 159 -3.48 -8.75 4.79
C TRP A 159 -3.86 -8.93 6.26
N TRP A 160 -4.94 -8.27 6.72
CA TRP A 160 -5.43 -8.43 8.08
C TRP A 160 -5.78 -9.89 8.40
N ALA A 161 -6.55 -10.55 7.54
CA ALA A 161 -6.95 -11.95 7.74
C ALA A 161 -5.75 -12.89 7.92
N ARG A 162 -4.63 -12.59 7.24
CA ARG A 162 -3.38 -13.34 7.43
C ARG A 162 -2.80 -13.08 8.81
N ILE A 163 -2.64 -11.83 9.24
CA ILE A 163 -1.93 -11.53 10.49
C ILE A 163 -2.79 -11.69 11.76
N ARG A 164 -4.12 -11.63 11.62
CA ARG A 164 -5.10 -11.70 12.72
C ARG A 164 -4.89 -12.85 13.70
N PRO A 165 -4.61 -14.10 13.27
CA PRO A 165 -4.39 -15.21 14.20
C PRO A 165 -3.22 -15.00 15.16
N TRP A 166 -2.26 -14.17 14.78
CA TRP A 166 -1.06 -13.87 15.56
C TRP A 166 -1.13 -12.50 16.23
N ALA A 167 -2.16 -11.68 15.98
CA ALA A 167 -2.28 -10.33 16.51
C ALA A 167 -2.10 -10.28 18.05
N ALA A 168 -2.57 -11.30 18.76
CA ALA A 168 -2.42 -11.44 20.21
C ALA A 168 -0.96 -11.52 20.69
N LEU A 169 -0.01 -11.88 19.83
CA LEU A 169 1.43 -11.89 20.16
C LEU A 169 2.01 -10.47 20.30
N TRP A 170 1.27 -9.46 19.83
CA TRP A 170 1.66 -8.05 19.85
C TRP A 170 0.58 -7.18 20.52
N CYS A 171 -0.21 -7.72 21.44
CA CYS A 171 -1.17 -6.93 22.24
C CYS A 171 -0.51 -6.40 23.52
#